data_AF-A0A2G6JEG9-F1
#
_entry.id   AF-A0A2G6JEG9-F1
#
_cell.length_a   1.000
_cell.length_b   1.000
_cell.length_c   1.000
_cell.angle_alpha   90.00
_cell.angle_beta   90.00
_cell.angle_gamma   90.00
#
_symmetry.space_group_name_H-M   'P 1'
#
loop_
_entity.id
_entity.type
_entity.pdbx_description
1 polymer ?
#
loop_
_entity_poly.entity_id
_entity_poly.type
_entity_poly.pdbx_seq_one_letter_code
_entity_poly.pdbx_strand_id
1 'polypeptide(L)' 'RHRKRRISGGRQMLRRTLYTPVLCATQHNPVFREFYQRLRNAGKPHHVAAVAVMRKLVCLLNRMLSDPDFVPIK' A
#
# COMPACT_ATOMS: atom_id res chain seq x y z
N ARG A 1 1.08 -24.53 13.13
CA ARG A 1 2.09 -24.42 12.05
C ARG A 1 1.64 -23.35 11.04
N HIS A 2 1.94 -22.06 11.24
CA HIS A 2 1.59 -21.02 10.25
C HIS A 2 2.55 -21.08 9.06
N ARG A 3 2.18 -21.84 8.01
CA ARG A 3 2.90 -21.83 6.73
C ARG A 3 2.81 -20.43 6.14
N LYS A 4 3.94 -19.75 5.95
CA LYS A 4 3.99 -18.44 5.29
C LYS A 4 3.40 -18.59 3.89
N ARG A 5 2.21 -18.01 3.65
CA ARG A 5 1.59 -18.00 2.33
C ARG A 5 2.47 -17.19 1.38
N ARG A 6 2.98 -17.85 0.34
CA ARG A 6 3.83 -17.25 -0.70
C ARG A 6 2.96 -17.06 -1.94
N ILE A 7 2.97 -15.86 -2.50
CA ILE A 7 2.16 -15.52 -3.69
C ILE A 7 3.10 -15.59 -4.90
N SER A 8 3.03 -16.64 -5.71
CA SER A 8 3.88 -16.82 -6.91
C SER A 8 3.22 -16.41 -8.23
N GLY A 9 1.96 -15.94 -8.22
CA GLY A 9 1.23 -15.49 -9.42
C GLY A 9 0.67 -14.07 -9.31
N GLY A 10 0.20 -13.52 -10.45
CA GLY A 10 -0.51 -12.24 -10.54
C GLY A 10 0.34 -11.05 -11.01
N ARG A 11 -0.02 -9.83 -10.60
CA ARG A 11 0.61 -8.56 -11.03
C ARG A 11 1.97 -8.31 -10.37
N GLN A 12 2.96 -9.18 -10.61
CA GLN A 12 4.30 -9.08 -10.02
C GLN A 12 5.03 -7.81 -10.45
N MET A 13 4.84 -7.38 -11.71
CA MET A 13 5.37 -6.12 -12.22
C MET A 13 4.88 -4.94 -11.38
N LEU A 14 3.56 -4.82 -11.15
CA LEU A 14 3.00 -3.75 -10.33
C LEU A 14 3.54 -3.79 -8.89
N ARG A 15 3.72 -4.97 -8.29
CA ARG A 15 4.32 -5.08 -6.94
C ARG A 15 5.74 -4.56 -6.89
N ARG A 16 6.54 -4.79 -7.94
CA ARG A 16 7.90 -4.25 -8.05
C ARG A 16 7.87 -2.74 -8.25
N THR A 17 7.12 -2.26 -9.24
CA THR A 17 7.05 -0.84 -9.59
C THR A 17 6.47 0.01 -8.46
N LEU A 18 5.44 -0.48 -7.76
CA LEU A 18 4.77 0.24 -6.69
C LEU A 18 5.47 0.10 -5.33
N TYR A 19 6.51 -0.72 -5.19
CA TYR A 19 7.22 -0.84 -3.91
C TYR A 19 7.91 0.47 -3.52
N THR A 20 8.66 1.08 -4.43
CA THR A 20 9.35 2.36 -4.19
C THR A 20 8.39 3.53 -3.95
N PRO A 21 7.33 3.74 -4.77
CA PRO A 21 6.30 4.75 -4.50
C PRO A 21 5.64 4.59 -3.14
N VAL A 22 5.38 3.35 -2.70
CA VAL A 22 4.80 3.08 -1.38
C VAL A 22 5.74 3.51 -0.26
N LEU A 23 7.05 3.26 -0.39
CA LEU A 23 8.03 3.73 0.59
C LEU A 23 8.05 5.26 0.68
N CYS A 24 8.03 5.95 -0.47
CA CYS A 24 7.93 7.42 -0.49
C CYS A 24 6.61 7.90 0.12
N ALA A 25 5.49 7.28 -0.22
CA ALA A 25 4.17 7.62 0.30
C ALA A 25 4.10 7.45 1.83
N THR A 26 4.72 6.41 2.39
CA THR A 26 4.77 6.21 3.85
C THR A 26 5.64 7.22 4.58
N GLN A 27 6.57 7.89 3.89
CA GLN A 27 7.45 8.90 4.49
C GLN A 27 6.85 10.30 4.38
N HIS A 28 6.32 10.66 3.21
CA HIS A 28 5.85 12.01 2.91
C HIS A 28 4.37 12.25 3.24
N ASN A 29 3.53 11.22 3.21
CA ASN A 29 2.10 11.38 3.42
C ASN A 29 1.69 10.85 4.82
N PRO A 30 1.19 11.70 5.72
CA PRO A 30 0.86 11.32 7.09
C PRO A 30 -0.25 10.25 7.16
N VAL A 31 -1.19 10.24 6.21
CA VAL A 31 -2.29 9.25 6.17
C VAL A 31 -1.76 7.83 5.93
N PHE A 32 -0.83 7.69 4.98
CA PHE A 32 -0.22 6.39 4.69
C PHE A 32 0.78 5.98 5.77
N ARG A 33 1.49 6.94 6.37
CA ARG A 33 2.39 6.71 7.50
C ARG A 33 1.65 6.15 8.70
N GLU A 34 0.53 6.77 9.08
CA GLU A 34 -0.28 6.34 10.22
C GLU A 34 -0.86 4.94 9.98
N PHE A 35 -1.39 4.68 8.78
CA PHE A 35 -1.90 3.36 8.42
C PHE A 35 -0.81 2.28 8.46
N TYR A 36 0.39 2.61 7.95
CA TYR A 36 1.55 1.73 8.00
C TYR A 36 1.98 1.45 9.45
N GLN A 37 2.06 2.47 10.30
CA GLN A 37 2.41 2.34 11.72
C GLN A 37 1.38 1.51 12.48
N ARG A 38 0.07 1.74 12.28
CA ARG A 38 -1.00 0.92 12.87
C ARG A 38 -0.81 -0.56 12.55
N LEU A 39 -0.45 -0.90 11.31
CA LEU A 39 -0.19 -2.29 10.90
C LEU A 39 1.08 -2.86 11.53
N ARG A 40 2.14 -2.06 11.68
CA ARG A 40 3.38 -2.46 12.34
C ARG A 40 3.19 -2.67 13.84
N ASN A 41 2.43 -1.80 14.50
CA ASN A 41 2.07 -1.91 15.91
C ASN A 41 1.21 -3.15 16.18
N ALA A 42 0.38 -3.55 15.22
CA ALA A 42 -0.35 -4.82 15.27
C ALA A 42 0.53 -6.08 15.04
N GLY A 43 1.86 -5.95 15.04
CA GLY A 43 2.82 -7.05 14.91
C GLY A 43 2.99 -7.58 13.48
N LYS A 44 2.48 -6.89 12.45
CA LYS A 44 2.55 -7.39 11.08
C LYS A 44 3.95 -7.22 10.46
N PRO A 45 4.42 -8.18 9.65
CA PRO A 45 5.68 -8.05 8.92
C PRO A 45 5.69 -6.82 8.00
N HIS A 46 6.86 -6.20 7.83
CA HIS A 46 7.07 -5.04 6.96
C HIS A 46 6.46 -5.22 5.57
N HIS A 47 6.71 -6.39 4.96
CA HIS A 47 6.19 -6.72 3.63
C HIS A 47 4.66 -6.71 3.55
N VAL A 48 3.97 -7.16 4.60
CA VAL A 48 2.51 -7.18 4.64
C VAL A 48 1.97 -5.76 4.77
N ALA A 49 2.62 -4.93 5.60
CA ALA A 49 2.25 -3.54 5.76
C ALA A 49 2.47 -2.74 4.45
N ALA A 50 3.60 -2.93 3.77
CA ALA A 50 3.87 -2.30 2.48
C ALA A 50 2.84 -2.72 1.41
N VAL A 51 2.50 -4.00 1.31
CA VAL A 51 1.48 -4.48 0.36
C VAL A 51 0.09 -3.93 0.68
N ALA A 52 -0.24 -3.74 1.97
CA ALA A 52 -1.51 -3.12 2.36
C ALA A 52 -1.58 -1.64 1.95
N VAL A 53 -0.50 -0.87 2.16
CA VAL A 53 -0.40 0.52 1.71
C VAL A 53 -0.48 0.60 0.19
N MET A 54 0.22 -0.28 -0.53
CA MET A 54 0.14 -0.39 -1.99
C MET A 54 -1.29 -0.55 -2.48
N ARG A 55 -2.07 -1.42 -1.82
CA ARG A 55 -3.46 -1.65 -2.19
C ARG A 55 -4.33 -0.40 -1.98
N LYS A 56 -4.14 0.33 -0.88
CA LYS A 56 -4.83 1.62 -0.66
C LYS A 56 -4.44 2.67 -1.70
N LEU A 57 -3.16 2.74 -2.05
CA LEU A 57 -2.67 3.67 -3.07
C LEU A 57 -3.29 3.38 -4.44
N VAL A 58 -3.32 2.12 -4.86
CA VAL A 58 -3.96 1.74 -6.13
C VAL A 58 -5.45 2.04 -6.13
N CYS A 59 -6.16 1.80 -5.03
CA CYS A 59 -7.57 2.18 -4.93
C CYS A 59 -7.78 3.69 -5.01
N LEU A 60 -6.90 4.49 -4.38
CA LEU A 60 -6.95 5.94 -4.46
C LEU A 60 -6.70 6.43 -5.90
N LEU A 61 -5.66 5.93 -6.55
CA LEU A 61 -5.34 6.28 -7.93
C LEU A 61 -6.46 5.87 -8.89
N ASN A 62 -7.00 4.67 -8.72
CA ASN A 62 -8.13 4.20 -9.53
C ASN A 62 -9.38 5.06 -9.32
N ARG A 63 -9.60 5.55 -8.10
CA ARG A 63 -10.68 6.49 -7.79
C ARG A 63 -10.47 7.85 -8.47
N MET A 64 -9.25 8.39 -8.44
CA MET A 64 -8.88 9.64 -9.11
C MET A 64 -8.99 9.54 -10.64
N LEU A 65 -8.68 8.38 -11.22
CA LEU A 65 -8.81 8.17 -12.66
C LEU A 65 -10.27 8.01 -13.10
N SER A 66 -11.11 7.44 -12.23
CA SER A 66 -12.53 7.24 -12.51
C SER A 66 -13.35 8.52 -12.31
N ASP A 67 -12.99 9.36 -11.33
CA ASP A 67 -13.70 10.60 -11.02
C ASP A 67 -12.77 11.80 -11.23
N PRO A 68 -13.01 12.63 -12.26
CA PRO A 68 -12.17 13.80 -12.56
C PRO A 68 -12.20 14.89 -11.48
N ASP A 69 -13.25 14.94 -10.66
CA ASP A 69 -13.42 15.93 -9.58
C ASP A 69 -12.99 15.42 -8.19
N PHE A 70 -12.46 14.18 -8.10
CA PHE A 70 -12.10 13.61 -6.82
C PHE A 70 -10.79 14.19 -6.28
N VAL A 71 -10.91 15.12 -5.32
CA VAL A 71 -9.77 15.66 -4.58
C VAL A 71 -9.46 14.75 -3.39
N PRO A 72 -8.25 14.17 -3.30
CA PRO A 72 -7.83 13.43 -2.12
C PRO A 72 -7.88 14.36 -0.91
N ILE A 73 -8.64 13.98 0.11
CA ILE A 73 -8.77 14.76 1.35
C ILE A 73 -7.37 14.82 2.00
N LYS A 74 -6.90 16.05 2.26
CA LYS A 74 -5.56 16.40 2.78
C LYS A 74 -5.27 15.78 4.14
#